data_AF-A0A7J2H7Q4-F1
#
_entry.id   AF-A0A7J2H7Q4-F1
#
_cell.length_a   1.000
_cell.length_b   1.000
_cell.length_c   1.000
_cell.angle_alpha   90.00
_cell.angle_beta   90.00
_cell.angle_gamma   90.00
#
_symmetry.space_group_name_H-M   'P 1'
#
loop_
_entity.id
_entity.type
_entity.pdbx_description
1 polymer ?
#
loop_
_entity_poly.entity_id
_entity_poly.type
_entity_poly.pdbx_seq_one_letter_code
_entity_poly.pdbx_strand_id
1 'polypeptide(L)'
;MVASITYRELEKLVSWTRSTSRRIRIYLEGYRYLISIGRYIRAKDLSGREVSWRTAFGLRPPHDVISSFKIRRIVVEEEGISREFTSMNELLEYAGIKGS
;
A
#
# COMPACT_ATOMS: atom_id res chain seq x y z
N MET A 1 8.07 -0.95 -15.47
CA MET A 1 8.69 -1.75 -14.40
C MET A 1 7.66 -1.93 -13.30
N VAL A 2 7.41 -3.17 -12.87
CA VAL A 2 6.49 -3.44 -11.76
C VAL A 2 7.21 -3.06 -10.46
N ALA A 3 6.56 -2.28 -9.59
CA ALA A 3 7.22 -1.75 -8.40
C ALA A 3 7.44 -2.88 -7.39
N SER A 4 8.66 -3.42 -7.31
CA SER A 4 8.97 -4.50 -6.36
C SER A 4 9.19 -3.93 -4.96
N ILE A 5 8.47 -4.50 -3.99
CA ILE A 5 8.69 -4.26 -2.57
C ILE A 5 8.97 -5.60 -1.88
N THR A 6 9.97 -5.63 -1.01
CA THR A 6 10.30 -6.80 -0.20
C THR A 6 9.40 -6.90 1.03
N TYR A 7 9.32 -8.10 1.62
CA TYR A 7 8.63 -8.30 2.90
C TYR A 7 9.14 -7.34 4.00
N ARG A 8 10.47 -7.16 4.11
CA ARG A 8 11.10 -6.30 5.12
C ARG A 8 10.74 -4.83 4.95
N GLU A 9 10.70 -4.35 3.71
CA GLU A 9 10.28 -2.96 3.41
C GLU A 9 8.80 -2.76 3.74
N LEU A 10 7.96 -3.75 3.44
CA LEU A 10 6.55 -3.71 3.81
C LEU A 10 6.35 -3.68 5.33
N GLU A 11 7.12 -4.46 6.10
CA GLU A 11 7.07 -4.42 7.57
C GLU A 11 7.49 -3.05 8.13
N LYS A 12 8.55 -2.46 7.59
CA LYS A 12 8.96 -1.10 7.93
C LYS A 12 7.86 -0.08 7.60
N LEU A 13 7.19 -0.23 6.46
CA LEU A 13 6.11 0.64 6.03
C LEU A 13 4.90 0.53 6.95
N VAL A 14 4.51 -0.69 7.34
CA VAL A 14 3.46 -0.91 8.36
C VAL A 14 3.85 -0.24 9.68
N SER A 15 5.10 -0.39 10.11
CA SER A 15 5.59 0.22 11.35
C SER A 15 5.56 1.76 11.28
N TRP A 16 5.96 2.34 10.14
CA TRP A 16 5.88 3.77 9.86
C TRP A 16 4.44 4.30 9.84
N THR A 17 3.46 3.50 9.41
CA THR A 17 2.05 3.91 9.51
C THR A 17 1.45 3.80 10.92
N ARG A 18 2.13 3.10 11.85
CA ARG A 18 1.67 2.96 13.24
C ARG A 18 2.16 4.08 14.14
N SER A 19 3.34 4.65 13.85
CA SER A 19 3.98 5.67 14.69
C SER A 19 3.30 7.05 14.60
N THR A 20 2.55 7.28 13.54
CA THR A 20 1.81 8.51 13.28
C THR A 20 0.57 8.03 12.53
N SER A 21 -0.63 8.51 12.84
CA SER A 21 -1.93 7.96 12.37
C SER A 21 -2.14 8.02 10.85
N ARG A 22 -1.24 7.42 10.08
CA ARG A 22 -1.16 7.45 8.63
C ARG A 22 -1.99 6.31 8.06
N ARG A 23 -2.59 6.56 6.90
CA ARG A 23 -3.24 5.54 6.09
C ARG A 23 -2.69 5.59 4.69
N ILE A 24 -2.21 4.46 4.20
CA ILE A 24 -1.81 4.30 2.81
C ILE A 24 -2.92 3.55 2.08
N ARG A 25 -3.27 3.99 0.88
CA ARG A 25 -4.14 3.27 -0.06
C ARG A 25 -3.43 3.11 -1.39
N ILE A 26 -3.22 1.87 -1.81
CA ILE A 26 -2.55 1.52 -3.06
C ILE A 26 -3.65 1.08 -4.04
N TYR A 27 -3.89 1.90 -5.05
CA TYR A 27 -4.84 1.63 -6.12
C TYR A 27 -4.12 0.89 -7.25
N LEU A 28 -4.67 -0.25 -7.64
CA LEU A 28 -4.12 -1.10 -8.69
C LEU A 28 -4.82 -0.81 -10.02
N GLU A 29 -4.07 -0.83 -11.13
CA GLU A 29 -4.60 -0.56 -12.45
C GLU A 29 -5.53 -1.69 -12.92
N GLY A 30 -6.73 -1.33 -13.40
CA GLY A 30 -7.72 -2.30 -13.88
C GLY A 30 -8.28 -3.23 -12.80
N TYR A 31 -8.06 -2.96 -11.50
CA TYR A 31 -8.49 -3.84 -10.42
C TYR A 31 -9.60 -3.24 -9.56
N ARG A 32 -10.53 -4.10 -9.13
CA ARG A 32 -11.70 -3.71 -8.30
C ARG A 32 -11.40 -3.57 -6.81
N TYR A 33 -10.19 -3.93 -6.40
CA TYR A 33 -9.74 -3.88 -5.01
C TYR A 33 -8.48 -3.03 -4.87
N LEU A 34 -8.31 -2.45 -3.69
CA LEU A 34 -7.14 -1.69 -3.29
C LEU A 34 -6.54 -2.28 -2.01
N ILE A 35 -5.27 -2.01 -1.79
CA ILE A 35 -4.56 -2.40 -0.57
C ILE A 35 -4.55 -1.20 0.36
N SER A 36 -5.03 -1.37 1.59
CA SER A 36 -4.96 -0.34 2.62
C SER A 36 -3.96 -0.75 3.69
N ILE A 37 -2.98 0.10 3.95
CA ILE A 37 -1.97 -0.10 4.99
C ILE A 37 -2.18 0.96 6.08
N GLY A 38 -2.36 0.50 7.30
CA GLY A 38 -2.33 1.31 8.51
C GLY A 38 -1.82 0.41 9.64
N ARG A 39 -2.52 0.38 10.78
CA ARG A 39 -2.19 -0.59 11.85
C ARG A 39 -2.11 -2.04 11.36
N TYR A 40 -2.95 -2.40 10.38
CA TYR A 40 -2.96 -3.69 9.70
C TYR A 40 -3.08 -3.49 8.20
N ILE A 41 -2.63 -4.47 7.43
CA ILE A 41 -2.85 -4.53 5.99
C ILE A 41 -4.24 -5.12 5.74
N ARG A 42 -5.04 -4.44 4.92
CA ARG A 42 -6.42 -4.82 4.59
C ARG A 42 -6.65 -4.72 3.09
N ALA A 43 -7.54 -5.57 2.58
CA ALA A 43 -8.09 -5.39 1.24
C ALA A 43 -9.37 -4.57 1.34
N LYS A 44 -9.57 -3.65 0.39
CA LYS A 44 -10.80 -2.86 0.29
C LYS A 44 -11.32 -2.83 -1.13
N ASP A 45 -12.63 -2.65 -1.30
CA ASP A 45 -13.19 -2.26 -2.58
C ASP A 45 -12.95 -0.77 -2.87
N LEU A 46 -13.33 -0.32 -4.07
CA LEU A 46 -13.19 1.09 -4.47
C LEU A 46 -14.09 2.06 -3.67
N SER A 47 -15.12 1.54 -3.00
CA SER A 47 -15.98 2.31 -2.07
C SER A 47 -15.37 2.42 -0.66
N GLY A 48 -14.22 1.78 -0.43
CA GLY A 48 -13.52 1.79 0.86
C GLY A 48 -14.03 0.77 1.87
N ARG A 49 -14.94 -0.13 1.49
CA ARG A 49 -15.41 -1.23 2.34
C ARG A 49 -14.34 -2.30 2.42
N GLU A 50 -14.16 -2.85 3.61
CA GLU A 50 -13.23 -3.96 3.82
C GLU A 50 -13.79 -5.24 3.21
N VAL A 51 -12.91 -5.98 2.53
CA VAL A 51 -13.22 -7.26 1.94
C VAL A 51 -12.19 -8.28 2.41
N SER A 52 -12.54 -9.57 2.39
CA SER A 52 -11.59 -10.60 2.79
C SER A 52 -10.37 -10.58 1.86
N TRP A 53 -9.17 -10.70 2.44
CA TRP A 53 -7.93 -10.74 1.66
C TRP A 53 -7.95 -11.89 0.65
N ARG A 54 -8.43 -13.07 1.08
CA ARG A 54 -8.55 -14.25 0.23
C ARG A 54 -9.47 -14.01 -0.97
N THR A 55 -10.57 -13.28 -0.79
CA THR A 55 -11.48 -12.90 -1.88
C THR A 55 -10.83 -11.90 -2.83
N ALA A 56 -10.05 -10.96 -2.30
CA ALA A 56 -9.46 -9.89 -3.09
C ALA A 56 -8.20 -10.33 -3.85
N PHE A 57 -7.33 -11.11 -3.22
CA PHE A 57 -5.98 -11.38 -3.71
C PHE A 57 -5.56 -12.85 -3.58
N GLY A 58 -6.47 -13.73 -3.16
CA GLY A 58 -6.18 -15.15 -2.96
C GLY A 58 -5.24 -15.40 -1.79
N LEU A 59 -4.32 -16.35 -1.97
CA LEU A 59 -3.32 -16.71 -0.95
C LEU A 59 -2.03 -15.90 -1.06
N ARG A 60 -1.95 -14.94 -1.99
CA ARG A 60 -0.74 -14.16 -2.21
C ARG A 60 -0.48 -13.25 -1.00
N PRO A 61 0.75 -13.21 -0.47
CA PRO A 61 1.09 -12.29 0.60
C PRO A 61 1.10 -10.84 0.06
N PRO A 62 0.91 -9.82 0.93
CA PRO A 62 0.75 -8.45 0.46
C PRO A 62 1.93 -7.88 -0.34
N HIS A 63 3.17 -8.22 0.01
CA HIS A 63 4.35 -7.75 -0.73
C HIS A 63 4.37 -8.31 -2.16
N ASP A 64 3.96 -9.57 -2.35
CA ASP A 64 3.82 -10.18 -3.68
C ASP A 64 2.71 -9.51 -4.49
N VAL A 65 1.57 -9.21 -3.86
CA VAL A 65 0.48 -8.50 -4.55
C VAL A 65 0.96 -7.11 -5.01
N ILE A 66 1.59 -6.33 -4.13
CA ILE A 66 2.11 -5.00 -4.50
C ILE A 66 3.14 -5.12 -5.64
N SER A 67 4.00 -6.14 -5.60
CA SER A 67 5.04 -6.37 -6.59
C SER A 67 4.56 -6.99 -7.91
N SER A 68 3.35 -7.57 -7.94
CA SER A 68 2.80 -8.26 -9.12
C SER A 68 1.86 -7.39 -9.94
N PHE A 69 1.27 -6.37 -9.32
CA PHE A 69 0.25 -5.54 -9.97
C PHE A 69 0.83 -4.19 -10.39
N LYS A 70 0.34 -3.66 -11.51
CA LYS A 70 0.64 -2.29 -11.90
C LYS A 70 -0.10 -1.33 -10.98
N ILE A 71 0.63 -0.38 -10.40
CA ILE A 71 0.09 0.63 -9.49
C ILE A 71 -0.47 1.78 -10.33
N ARG A 72 -1.73 2.13 -10.07
CA ARG A 72 -2.37 3.32 -10.65
C ARG A 72 -1.99 4.58 -9.89
N ARG A 73 -2.07 4.53 -8.57
CA ARG A 73 -1.66 5.60 -7.64
C ARG A 73 -1.59 5.07 -6.22
N ILE A 74 -0.83 5.76 -5.39
CA ILE A 74 -0.75 5.54 -3.94
C ILE A 74 -1.19 6.83 -3.28
N VAL A 75 -2.07 6.74 -2.28
CA VAL A 75 -2.51 7.88 -1.49
C VAL A 75 -2.09 7.65 -0.04
N VAL A 76 -1.36 8.61 0.54
CA VAL A 76 -1.04 8.67 1.96
C VAL A 76 -1.87 9.76 2.60
N GLU A 77 -2.68 9.38 3.58
CA GLU A 77 -3.41 10.31 4.43
C GLU A 77 -2.69 10.44 5.77
N GLU A 78 -2.41 11.68 6.16
CA GLU A 78 -1.75 12.02 7.41
C GLU A 78 -2.29 13.37 7.90
N GLU A 79 -2.80 13.41 9.14
CA GLU A 79 -3.27 14.66 9.78
C GLU A 79 -4.29 15.47 8.94
N GLY A 80 -5.14 14.77 8.19
CA GLY A 80 -6.16 15.39 7.33
C GLY A 80 -5.64 15.87 5.97
N ILE A 81 -4.35 15.69 5.68
CA ILE A 81 -3.74 15.99 4.39
C ILE A 81 -3.55 14.69 3.62
N SER A 82 -3.83 14.71 2.32
CA SER A 82 -3.54 13.61 1.41
C SER A 82 -2.36 13.94 0.49
N ARG A 83 -1.41 13.02 0.36
CA ARG A 83 -0.33 13.07 -0.63
C ARG A 83 -0.47 11.90 -1.60
N GLU A 84 -0.29 12.16 -2.89
CA GLU A 84 -0.31 11.12 -3.92
C GLU A 84 1.10 10.79 -4.40
N PHE A 85 1.35 9.52 -4.68
CA PHE A 85 2.59 8.99 -5.24
C PHE A 85 2.27 8.06 -6.40
N THR A 86 3.17 7.96 -7.38
CA THR A 86 2.98 7.13 -8.57
C THR A 86 3.63 5.75 -8.45
N SER A 87 4.57 5.59 -7.50
CA SER A 87 5.33 4.35 -7.32
C SER A 87 5.63 4.02 -5.86
N MET A 88 5.90 2.74 -5.58
CA MET A 88 6.34 2.32 -4.23
C MET A 88 7.69 2.92 -3.87
N ASN A 89 8.58 3.16 -4.83
CA ASN A 89 9.89 3.75 -4.54
C ASN A 89 9.73 5.17 -3.99
N GLU A 90 8.93 6.02 -4.64
CA GLU A 90 8.63 7.38 -4.14
C GLU A 90 8.04 7.33 -2.71
N LEU A 91 7.13 6.40 -2.45
CA LEU A 91 6.56 6.21 -1.12
C LEU A 91 7.62 5.78 -0.08
N LEU A 92 8.50 4.85 -0.44
CA LEU A 92 9.53 4.33 0.46
C LEU A 92 10.62 5.37 0.75
N GLU A 93 10.97 6.21 -0.23
CA GLU A 93 11.85 7.36 -0.05
C GLU A 93 11.20 8.40 0.87
N TYR A 94 9.93 8.75 0.64
CA TYR A 94 9.16 9.64 1.51
C TYR A 94 9.09 9.14 2.96
N ALA A 95 8.92 7.83 3.14
CA ALA A 95 8.89 7.21 4.45
C ALA A 95 10.29 7.04 5.10
N GLY A 96 11.38 7.41 4.41
CA GLY A 96 12.75 7.22 4.88
C GLY A 96 13.17 5.75 5.00
N ILE A 97 12.48 4.84 4.29
CA ILE A 97 12.70 3.39 4.34
C ILE A 97 13.74 2.96 3.31
N LYS A 98 13.72 3.59 2.15
CA LYS A 98 14.81 3.57 1.17
C LYS A 98 15.50 4.93 1.19
N GLY A 99 16.83 4.89 1.24
CA GLY A 99 17.68 6.03 0.92
C GLY A 99 18.52 5.65 -0.28
N SER A 100 18.62 6.59 -1.22
CA SER A 100 19.53 6.60 -2.37
C SER A 100 20.96 6.22 -2.01
#